data_AF-A0A9N7NJF7-F1
#
_entry.id   AF-A0A9N7NJF7-F1
#
_cell.length_a   1.000
_cell.length_b   1.000
_cell.length_c   1.000
_cell.angle_alpha   90.00
_cell.angle_beta   90.00
_cell.angle_gamma   90.00
#
_symmetry.space_group_name_H-M   'P 1'
#
loop_
_entity.id
_entity.type
_entity.pdbx_description
1 polymer ?
#
loop_
_entity_poly.entity_id
_entity_poly.type
_entity_poly.pdbx_seq_one_letter_code
_entity_poly.pdbx_strand_id
1 'polypeptide(L)'
;LQQAYVEEALYWKSKARIKWLQAGDRNTKFFQACVKQRRGINAVDNLLNNRGVKCKSKSETVEVISDYFQKMFQSENPVFVEDVLSGIHVSITAAMNLKLTRTVDEQEIKAAL
;
A
#
# COMPACT_ATOMS: atom_id res chain seq x y z
N LEU A 1 40.99 19.26 -11.67
CA LEU A 1 39.91 19.53 -12.66
C LEU A 1 39.62 18.30 -13.53
N GLN A 2 40.57 17.77 -14.29
CA GLN A 2 40.37 16.56 -15.13
C GLN A 2 39.82 15.34 -14.37
N GLN A 3 40.32 15.11 -13.15
CA GLN A 3 39.90 13.98 -12.30
C GLN A 3 38.44 14.09 -11.85
N ALA A 4 37.98 15.30 -11.50
CA ALA A 4 36.60 15.57 -11.13
C ALA A 4 35.63 15.35 -12.31
N TYR A 5 36.03 15.71 -13.53
CA TYR A 5 35.23 15.44 -14.73
C TYR A 5 35.11 13.94 -15.03
N VAL A 6 36.16 13.15 -14.78
CA VAL A 6 36.10 11.69 -14.95
C VAL A 6 35.17 11.05 -13.92
N GLU A 7 35.25 11.48 -12.65
CA GLU A 7 34.36 11.01 -11.60
C GLU A 7 32.89 11.38 -11.87
N GLU A 8 32.64 12.60 -12.32
CA GLU A 8 31.31 13.07 -12.70
C GLU A 8 30.75 12.27 -13.89
N ALA A 9 31.56 12.03 -14.93
CA ALA A 9 31.15 11.21 -16.07
C ALA A 9 30.84 9.75 -15.68
N LEU A 10 31.63 9.16 -14.76
CA LEU A 10 31.38 7.82 -14.23
C LEU A 10 30.13 7.76 -13.35
N TYR A 11 29.89 8.81 -12.56
CA TYR A 11 28.68 8.97 -11.75
C TYR A 11 27.43 9.05 -12.63
N TRP A 12 27.42 9.92 -13.65
CA TRP A 12 26.29 10.06 -14.57
C TRP A 12 26.08 8.80 -15.42
N LYS A 13 27.14 8.12 -15.85
CA LYS A 13 27.07 6.83 -16.55
C LYS A 13 26.42 5.74 -15.70
N SER A 14 26.70 5.72 -14.40
CA SER A 14 26.10 4.78 -13.44
C SER A 14 24.64 5.13 -13.16
N LYS A 15 24.33 6.43 -12.99
CA LYS A 15 22.98 6.95 -12.70
C LYS A 15 22.02 6.80 -13.88
N ALA A 16 22.50 6.98 -15.10
CA ALA A 16 21.72 6.85 -16.34
C ALA A 16 21.39 5.39 -16.71
N ARG A 17 21.75 4.41 -15.87
CA ARG A 17 21.51 2.97 -16.12
C ARG A 17 21.97 2.55 -17.52
N ILE A 18 23.11 3.06 -18.01
CA ILE A 18 23.57 2.84 -19.39
C ILE A 18 23.80 1.34 -19.70
N LYS A 19 24.17 0.54 -18.70
CA LYS A 19 24.23 -0.93 -18.83
C LYS A 19 22.87 -1.56 -19.18
N TRP A 20 21.78 -0.95 -18.74
CA TRP A 20 20.40 -1.34 -19.08
C TRP A 20 20.13 -1.14 -20.58
N LEU A 21 20.50 0.04 -21.11
CA LEU A 21 20.36 0.37 -22.53
C LEU A 21 21.19 -0.54 -23.42
N GLN A 22 22.42 -0.89 -23.01
CA GLN A 22 23.30 -1.80 -23.77
C GLN A 22 22.83 -3.25 -23.75
N ALA A 23 22.23 -3.72 -22.66
CA ALA A 23 21.74 -5.10 -22.56
C ALA A 23 20.37 -5.32 -23.23
N GLY A 24 19.63 -4.24 -23.51
CA GLY A 24 18.27 -4.29 -24.07
C GLY A 24 17.28 -5.00 -23.15
N ASP A 25 16.16 -5.48 -23.70
CA ASP A 25 15.11 -6.21 -22.97
C ASP A 25 15.37 -7.73 -22.84
N ARG A 26 16.62 -8.16 -23.05
CA ARG A 26 17.00 -9.57 -22.91
C ARG A 26 17.13 -9.88 -21.42
N ASN A 27 16.59 -10.99 -20.95
CA ASN A 27 16.70 -11.45 -19.55
C ASN A 27 18.13 -11.93 -19.19
N THR A 28 19.11 -11.04 -19.31
CA THR A 28 20.54 -11.29 -19.08
C THR A 28 20.84 -11.51 -17.60
N LYS A 29 21.99 -12.12 -17.30
CA LYS A 29 22.50 -12.28 -15.92
C LYS A 29 22.56 -10.95 -15.16
N PHE A 30 22.81 -9.84 -15.85
CA PHE A 30 22.79 -8.50 -15.26
C PHE A 30 21.40 -8.13 -14.72
N PHE A 31 20.32 -8.37 -15.47
CA PHE A 31 18.96 -8.09 -14.99
C PHE A 31 18.56 -8.97 -13.83
N GLN A 32 18.89 -10.26 -13.89
CA GLN A 32 18.61 -11.18 -12.79
C GLN A 32 19.34 -10.73 -11.52
N ALA A 33 20.58 -10.28 -11.63
CA ALA A 33 21.34 -9.72 -10.50
C ALA A 33 20.71 -8.41 -9.98
N CYS A 34 20.32 -7.48 -10.85
CA CYS A 34 19.64 -6.25 -10.45
C CYS A 34 18.28 -6.52 -9.77
N VAL A 35 17.50 -7.46 -10.30
CA VAL A 35 16.22 -7.88 -9.69
C VAL A 35 16.48 -8.53 -8.33
N LYS A 36 17.49 -9.40 -8.20
CA LYS A 36 17.86 -10.00 -6.91
C LYS A 36 18.26 -8.94 -5.89
N GLN A 37 19.07 -7.95 -6.30
CA GLN A 37 19.45 -6.84 -5.44
C GLN A 37 18.24 -6.02 -5.01
N ARG A 38 17.34 -5.64 -5.94
CA ARG A 38 16.10 -4.93 -5.61
C ARG A 38 15.20 -5.73 -4.69
N ARG A 39 15.07 -7.04 -4.92
CA ARG A 39 14.33 -7.95 -4.03
C ARG A 39 14.91 -7.98 -2.62
N GLY A 40 16.24 -7.97 -2.48
CA GLY A 40 16.90 -7.90 -1.17
C GLY A 40 16.68 -6.55 -0.47
N ILE A 41 16.78 -5.43 -1.18
CA ILE A 41 16.53 -4.09 -0.61
C ILE A 41 15.06 -3.94 -0.18
N ASN A 42 14.14 -4.48 -0.97
CA ASN A 42 12.70 -4.37 -0.71
C ASN A 42 12.18 -5.52 0.17
N ALA A 43 13.05 -6.40 0.67
CA ALA A 43 12.63 -7.48 1.55
C ALA A 43 12.25 -6.89 2.92
N VAL A 44 11.05 -7.23 3.37
CA VAL A 44 10.55 -6.84 4.69
C VAL A 44 11.07 -7.85 5.72
N ASP A 45 12.36 -7.75 6.03
CA ASP A 45 13.06 -8.71 6.91
C ASP A 45 13.03 -8.32 8.40
N ASN A 46 12.66 -7.07 8.71
CA ASN A 46 12.70 -6.51 10.07
C ASN A 46 11.34 -5.98 10.52
N LEU A 47 10.30 -6.80 10.40
CA LEU A 47 8.98 -6.48 10.96
C LEU A 47 8.89 -6.99 12.40
N LEU A 48 8.41 -6.14 13.31
CA LEU A 48 8.11 -6.49 14.70
C LEU A 48 6.60 -6.69 14.87
N ASN A 49 6.22 -7.71 15.62
CA ASN A 49 4.83 -7.88 16.03
C ASN A 49 4.46 -6.94 17.19
N ASN A 50 3.18 -6.98 17.58
CA ASN A 50 2.63 -6.21 18.71
C ASN A 50 3.29 -6.49 20.08
N ARG A 51 4.11 -7.53 20.20
CA ARG A 51 4.90 -7.86 21.41
C ARG A 51 6.36 -7.43 21.30
N GLY A 52 6.73 -6.68 20.25
CA GLY A 52 8.10 -6.26 19.98
C GLY A 52 9.02 -7.39 19.50
N VAL A 53 8.47 -8.55 19.13
CA VAL A 53 9.23 -9.70 18.65
C VAL A 53 9.31 -9.68 17.13
N LYS A 54 10.51 -9.91 16.60
CA LYS A 54 10.78 -9.94 15.16
C LYS A 54 10.10 -11.14 14.49
N CYS A 55 9.35 -10.88 13.41
CA CYS A 55 8.79 -11.91 12.53
C CYS A 55 9.93 -12.71 11.88
N LYS A 56 9.84 -14.03 11.91
CA LYS A 56 10.84 -14.95 11.35
C LYS A 56 10.35 -15.62 10.07
N SER A 57 9.06 -15.61 9.82
CA SER A 57 8.42 -16.21 8.66
C SER A 57 7.56 -15.22 7.89
N LYS A 58 7.38 -15.48 6.59
CA LYS A 58 6.45 -14.70 5.75
C LYS A 58 5.01 -14.75 6.24
N SER A 59 4.59 -15.87 6.83
CA SER A 59 3.24 -16.01 7.37
C SER A 59 3.00 -15.03 8.52
N GLU A 60 3.94 -14.95 9.46
CA GLU A 60 3.89 -13.98 10.56
C GLU A 60 3.92 -12.54 10.04
N THR A 61 4.70 -12.26 8.99
CA THR A 61 4.73 -10.92 8.36
C THR A 61 3.37 -10.54 7.79
N VAL A 62 2.71 -11.45 7.07
CA VAL A 62 1.38 -11.24 6.50
C VAL A 62 0.35 -11.02 7.61
N GLU A 63 0.41 -11.80 8.68
CA GLU A 63 -0.49 -11.67 9.81
C GLU A 63 -0.33 -10.31 10.51
N VAL A 64 0.90 -9.88 10.80
CA VAL A 64 1.16 -8.57 11.43
C VAL A 64 0.70 -7.41 10.54
N ILE A 65 0.94 -7.47 9.23
CA ILE A 65 0.46 -6.45 8.29
C ILE A 65 -1.06 -6.42 8.27
N SER A 66 -1.71 -7.59 8.23
CA SER A 66 -3.17 -7.70 8.17
C SER A 66 -3.81 -7.14 9.45
N ASP A 67 -3.30 -7.53 10.62
CA ASP A 67 -3.76 -7.04 11.92
C ASP A 67 -3.58 -5.51 12.06
N TYR A 68 -2.45 -4.98 11.61
CA TYR A 68 -2.20 -3.53 11.60
C TYR A 68 -3.24 -2.77 10.78
N PHE A 69 -3.46 -3.15 9.52
CA PHE A 69 -4.42 -2.46 8.66
C PHE A 69 -5.86 -2.70 9.11
N GLN A 70 -6.18 -3.89 9.59
CA GLN A 70 -7.50 -4.17 10.14
C GLN A 70 -7.82 -3.24 11.32
N LYS A 71 -6.89 -3.04 12.24
CA LYS A 71 -7.06 -2.09 13.36
C LYS A 71 -7.13 -0.64 12.88
N MET A 72 -6.26 -0.25 11.95
CA MET A 72 -6.21 1.11 11.42
C MET A 72 -7.53 1.50 10.73
N PHE A 73 -8.19 0.55 10.06
CA PHE A 73 -9.47 0.77 9.39
C PHE A 73 -10.69 0.44 10.26
N GLN A 74 -10.48 -0.04 11.49
CA GLN A 74 -11.55 -0.16 12.46
C GLN A 74 -11.77 1.20 13.12
N SER A 75 -13.04 1.58 13.27
CA SER A 75 -13.40 2.71 14.11
C SER A 75 -13.02 2.39 15.56
N GLU A 76 -12.35 3.31 16.25
CA GLU A 76 -12.08 3.20 17.70
C GLU A 76 -13.35 3.38 18.55
N ASN A 77 -14.53 3.30 17.93
CA ASN A 77 -15.82 3.53 18.54
C ASN A 77 -15.82 4.85 19.33
N PRO A 78 -15.48 5.98 18.67
CA PRO A 78 -15.51 7.27 19.33
C PRO A 78 -16.93 7.44 19.88
N VAL A 79 -17.03 7.70 21.19
CA VAL A 79 -18.29 8.12 21.79
C VAL A 79 -18.70 9.34 21.01
N PHE A 80 -19.71 9.18 20.15
CA PHE A 80 -20.18 10.24 19.28
C PHE A 80 -20.60 11.40 20.18
N VAL A 81 -19.79 12.45 20.18
CA VAL A 81 -20.16 13.71 20.81
C VAL A 81 -21.17 14.34 19.86
N GLU A 82 -22.45 14.18 20.19
CA GLU A 82 -23.58 14.86 19.55
C GLU A 82 -23.27 16.35 19.28
N ASP A 83 -22.44 16.96 20.14
CA ASP A 83 -21.89 18.31 20.01
C ASP A 83 -21.14 18.56 18.68
N VAL A 84 -20.37 17.61 18.16
CA VAL A 84 -19.63 17.75 16.89
C VAL A 84 -20.58 17.75 15.69
N LEU A 85 -21.70 17.04 15.79
CA LEU A 85 -22.69 16.94 14.71
C LEU A 85 -23.76 18.04 14.79
N SER A 86 -23.84 18.79 15.89
CA SER A 86 -24.86 19.83 16.14
C SER A 86 -24.92 20.92 15.06
N GLY A 87 -23.79 21.23 14.41
CA GLY A 87 -23.70 22.21 13.32
C GLY A 87 -24.05 21.66 11.93
N ILE A 88 -24.25 20.34 11.79
CA ILE A 88 -24.51 19.69 10.52
C ILE A 88 -26.02 19.52 10.34
N HIS A 89 -26.57 20.13 9.29
CA HIS A 89 -27.99 19.97 8.98
C HIS A 89 -28.30 18.53 8.53
N VAL A 90 -29.28 17.91 9.18
CA VAL A 90 -29.75 16.56 8.85
C VAL A 90 -30.39 16.56 7.46
N SER A 91 -29.68 15.98 6.49
CA SER A 91 -30.11 15.94 5.08
C SER A 91 -30.80 14.64 4.69
N ILE A 92 -30.62 13.58 5.50
CA ILE A 92 -31.24 12.27 5.29
C ILE A 92 -32.32 12.09 6.35
N THR A 93 -33.58 12.07 5.94
CA THR A 93 -34.70 11.81 6.85
C THR A 93 -34.74 10.35 7.29
N ALA A 94 -35.39 10.06 8.41
CA ALA A 94 -35.56 8.69 8.91
C ALA A 94 -36.19 7.76 7.85
N ALA A 95 -37.18 8.27 7.10
CA ALA A 95 -37.82 7.53 6.01
C ALA A 95 -36.86 7.22 4.84
N MET A 96 -36.00 8.18 4.47
CA MET A 96 -34.95 7.95 3.47
C MET A 96 -33.96 6.90 3.96
N ASN A 97 -33.53 6.98 5.21
CA ASN A 97 -32.58 6.02 5.78
C ASN A 97 -33.17 4.60 5.84
N LEU A 98 -34.46 4.46 6.22
CA LEU A 98 -35.20 3.20 6.17
C LEU A 98 -35.22 2.61 4.76
N LYS A 99 -35.39 3.45 3.74
CA LYS A 99 -35.35 3.01 2.34
C LYS A 99 -33.95 2.61 1.88
N LEU A 100 -32.90 3.31 2.34
CA LEU A 100 -31.51 3.08 1.94
C LEU A 100 -30.88 1.86 2.64
N THR A 101 -31.34 1.52 3.84
CA THR A 101 -30.80 0.40 4.64
C THR A 101 -31.62 -0.88 4.52
N ARG A 102 -32.73 -0.87 3.76
CA ARG A 102 -33.52 -2.07 3.48
C ARG A 102 -32.73 -3.08 2.64
N THR A 103 -33.08 -4.36 2.78
CA THR A 103 -32.56 -5.41 1.91
C THR A 103 -33.00 -5.20 0.45
N VAL A 104 -32.12 -5.48 -0.50
CA VAL A 104 -32.39 -5.34 -1.94
C VAL A 104 -33.48 -6.33 -2.38
N ASP A 105 -34.44 -5.86 -3.18
CA ASP A 105 -35.52 -6.71 -3.71
C ASP A 105 -35.12 -7.36 -5.06
N GLU A 106 -35.68 -8.54 -5.36
CA GLU A 106 -35.49 -9.21 -6.66
C GLU A 106 -35.89 -8.35 -7.86
N GLN A 107 -36.89 -7.49 -7.69
CA GLN A 107 -37.34 -6.57 -8.74
C GLN A 107 -36.28 -5.51 -9.06
N GLU A 108 -35.57 -5.01 -8.05
CA GLU A 108 -34.46 -4.06 -8.23
C GLU A 108 -33.30 -4.73 -8.97
N ILE A 109 -33.00 -5.99 -8.64
CA ILE A 109 -31.98 -6.79 -9.34
C ILE A 109 -32.35 -6.98 -10.82
N LYS A 110 -33.60 -7.35 -11.10
CA LYS A 110 -34.09 -7.55 -12.48
C LYS A 110 -34.10 -6.28 -13.32
N ALA A 111 -34.32 -5.11 -12.71
CA ALA A 111 -34.35 -3.84 -13.42
C ALA A 111 -32.94 -3.27 -13.70
N ALA A 112 -31.92 -3.72 -12.98
CA ALA A 112 -30.53 -3.29 -13.14
C ALA A 112 -29.72 -4.16 -14.11
N LEU A 113 -30.25 -5.33 -14.50
CA LEU A 113 -29.72 -6.24 -15.52
C LEU A 113 -30.26 -5.87 -16.91
#